data_AF-A0AAV2S2F0-F1
#
_entry.id   AF-A0AAV2S2F0-F1
#
_cell.length_a   1.000
_cell.length_b   1.000
_cell.length_c   1.000
_cell.angle_alpha   90.00
_cell.angle_beta   90.00
_cell.angle_gamma   90.00
#
_symmetry.space_group_name_H-M   'P 1'
#
loop_
_entity.id
_entity.type
_entity.pdbx_description
1 polymer ?
#
loop_
_entity_poly.entity_id
_entity_poly.type
_entity_poly.pdbx_seq_one_letter_code
_entity_poly.pdbx_strand_id
1 'polypeptide(L)'
;LNPLFNIVELPVNISFTKSKFYNEIVQLTRKLIHMNSFPNIDSKVIYEYLLPNSQPLVNSRPNVNWKKSWKNLNFKYVNIYVRDIVFKFFHEIITTRSRLFQIKKIESPLCLICDSMETRIHMFVECRKVKYVFQYFKDMLNKICKMQITDSNKILHLDFKGNKRQVNTAVIMVTTYIGCIWYSRSSIKCIEAQDFKTNIIKQNHMLHLILKDNIIKYFTEEFCKVTENM
;
A
#
# COMPACT_ATOMS: atom_id res chain seq x y z
N LEU A 1 -2.96 -42.19 -9.76
CA LEU A 1 -3.88 -41.02 -9.73
C LEU A 1 -4.92 -41.26 -10.80
N ASN A 2 -6.18 -41.51 -10.43
CA ASN A 2 -7.29 -41.52 -11.38
C ASN A 2 -7.27 -40.19 -12.15
N PRO A 3 -7.33 -40.18 -13.49
CA PRO A 3 -7.42 -38.92 -14.21
C PRO A 3 -8.78 -38.30 -13.85
N LEU A 4 -8.77 -37.31 -12.96
CA LEU A 4 -9.97 -36.60 -12.51
C LEU A 4 -10.75 -35.94 -13.67
N PHE A 5 -10.17 -35.90 -14.88
CA PHE A 5 -10.84 -35.48 -16.10
C PHE A 5 -10.43 -36.38 -17.26
N ASN A 6 -11.34 -37.24 -17.72
CA ASN A 6 -11.18 -37.94 -19.00
C ASN A 6 -11.60 -36.99 -20.14
N ILE A 7 -10.72 -36.08 -20.56
CA ILE A 7 -10.99 -35.07 -21.62
C ILE A 7 -10.96 -35.69 -23.04
N VAL A 8 -10.79 -37.01 -23.13
CA VAL A 8 -10.87 -37.73 -24.41
C VAL A 8 -12.31 -37.73 -24.93
N GLU A 9 -13.29 -37.78 -24.03
CA GLU A 9 -14.71 -37.70 -24.37
C GLU A 9 -15.23 -36.28 -24.10
N LEU A 10 -15.72 -35.63 -25.17
CA LEU A 10 -16.41 -34.35 -25.04
C LEU A 10 -17.68 -34.58 -24.20
N PRO A 11 -17.93 -33.82 -23.13
CA PRO A 11 -19.13 -34.01 -22.34
C PRO A 11 -20.36 -33.72 -23.19
N VAL A 12 -21.30 -34.67 -23.22
CA VAL A 12 -22.43 -34.69 -24.15
C VAL A 12 -23.36 -33.46 -23.99
N ASN A 13 -23.31 -32.79 -22.83
CA ASN A 13 -24.26 -31.74 -22.44
C ASN A 13 -23.61 -30.38 -22.11
N ILE A 14 -22.55 -29.99 -22.82
CA ILE A 14 -22.10 -28.59 -22.79
C ILE A 14 -22.59 -27.94 -24.08
N SER A 15 -23.00 -26.67 -24.01
CA SER A 15 -23.20 -25.80 -25.17
C SER A 15 -21.87 -25.59 -25.91
N PHE A 16 -21.43 -26.64 -26.62
CA PHE A 16 -20.22 -26.66 -27.41
C PHE A 16 -20.42 -25.76 -28.62
N THR A 17 -19.98 -24.51 -28.51
CA THR A 17 -20.13 -23.51 -29.57
C THR A 17 -19.09 -23.66 -30.70
N LYS A 18 -18.26 -24.72 -30.70
CA LYS A 18 -17.09 -24.89 -31.61
C LYS A 18 -16.24 -23.62 -31.74
N SER A 19 -16.28 -22.74 -30.74
CA SER A 19 -15.59 -21.46 -30.84
C SER A 19 -14.10 -21.70 -30.93
N LYS A 20 -13.42 -20.85 -31.69
CA LYS A 20 -11.96 -20.89 -31.81
C LYS A 20 -11.29 -20.92 -30.42
N PHE A 21 -11.78 -20.10 -29.50
CA PHE A 21 -11.34 -20.06 -28.11
C PHE A 21 -11.50 -21.40 -27.38
N TYR A 22 -12.66 -22.05 -27.47
CA TYR A 22 -12.89 -23.34 -26.82
C TYR A 22 -11.92 -24.42 -27.35
N ASN A 23 -11.76 -24.49 -28.68
CA ASN A 23 -10.85 -25.45 -29.30
C ASN A 23 -9.39 -25.20 -28.89
N GLU A 24 -8.96 -23.94 -28.80
CA GLU A 24 -7.63 -23.56 -28.32
C GLU A 24 -7.40 -23.97 -26.86
N ILE A 25 -8.39 -23.76 -25.97
CA ILE A 25 -8.31 -24.18 -24.56
C ILE A 25 -8.23 -25.70 -24.43
N VAL A 26 -9.04 -26.45 -25.18
CA VAL A 26 -9.00 -27.93 -25.17
C VAL A 26 -7.65 -28.45 -25.68
N GLN A 27 -7.13 -27.89 -26.77
CA GLN A 27 -5.82 -28.24 -27.30
C GLN A 27 -4.70 -27.93 -26.31
N LEU A 28 -4.74 -26.76 -25.68
CA LEU A 28 -3.77 -26.38 -24.64
C LEU A 28 -3.83 -27.36 -23.46
N THR A 29 -5.03 -27.66 -22.97
CA THR A 29 -5.23 -28.60 -21.85
C THR A 29 -4.68 -29.99 -22.17
N ARG A 30 -4.95 -30.50 -23.39
CA ARG A 30 -4.38 -31.78 -23.86
C ARG A 30 -2.85 -31.75 -23.89
N LYS A 31 -2.24 -30.66 -24.36
CA LYS A 31 -0.77 -30.50 -24.34
C LYS A 31 -0.22 -30.52 -22.91
N LEU A 32 -0.90 -29.86 -21.97
CA LEU A 32 -0.48 -29.78 -20.56
C LEU A 32 -0.62 -31.12 -19.82
N ILE A 33 -1.63 -31.94 -20.14
CA ILE A 33 -1.83 -33.27 -19.52
C ILE A 33 -0.67 -34.22 -19.82
N HIS A 34 -0.03 -34.09 -20.98
CA HIS A 34 1.11 -34.92 -21.37
C HIS A 34 2.46 -34.38 -20.86
N MET A 35 2.47 -33.30 -20.08
CA MET A 35 3.70 -32.79 -19.48
C MET A 35 4.02 -33.56 -18.19
N ASN A 36 5.20 -34.16 -18.13
CA ASN A 36 5.67 -34.91 -16.96
C ASN A 36 5.87 -34.02 -15.72
N SER A 37 6.07 -32.72 -15.93
CA SER A 37 6.12 -31.70 -14.88
C SER A 37 5.80 -30.32 -15.48
N PHE A 38 5.17 -29.46 -14.69
CA PHE A 38 5.06 -28.06 -15.06
C PHE A 38 6.44 -27.40 -14.95
N PRO A 39 6.84 -26.58 -15.94
CA PRO A 39 8.06 -25.81 -15.83
C PRO A 39 7.99 -24.94 -14.58
N ASN A 40 9.09 -24.87 -13.84
CA ASN A 40 9.22 -23.94 -12.72
C ASN A 40 9.38 -22.53 -13.29
N ILE A 41 8.25 -21.91 -13.64
CA ILE A 41 8.21 -20.54 -14.18
C ILE A 41 8.10 -19.58 -13.00
N ASP A 42 9.08 -18.68 -12.88
CA ASP A 42 8.99 -17.56 -11.95
C ASP A 42 7.76 -16.72 -12.31
N SER A 43 6.93 -16.41 -11.31
CA SER A 43 5.81 -15.46 -11.42
C SER A 43 6.20 -14.20 -12.19
N LYS A 44 7.44 -13.70 -12.01
CA LYS A 44 7.97 -12.57 -12.75
C LYS A 44 7.92 -12.76 -14.28
N VAL A 45 8.36 -13.93 -14.76
CA VAL A 45 8.36 -14.27 -16.20
C VAL A 45 6.93 -14.35 -16.74
N ILE A 46 5.99 -14.89 -15.94
CA ILE A 46 4.56 -14.92 -16.30
C ILE A 46 4.04 -13.48 -16.48
N TYR A 47 4.33 -12.59 -15.53
CA TYR A 47 3.89 -11.19 -15.60
C TYR A 47 4.52 -10.44 -16.77
N GLU A 48 5.82 -10.62 -17.02
CA GLU A 48 6.51 -10.00 -18.16
C GLU A 48 5.90 -10.44 -19.51
N TYR A 49 5.53 -11.72 -19.62
CA TYR A 49 4.89 -12.26 -20.81
C TYR A 49 3.44 -11.77 -21.00
N LEU A 50 2.64 -11.79 -19.93
CA LEU A 50 1.23 -11.41 -20.01
C LEU A 50 1.03 -9.89 -20.12
N LEU A 51 1.95 -9.11 -19.55
CA LEU A 51 1.83 -7.67 -19.40
C LEU A 51 3.10 -6.94 -19.86
N PRO A 52 3.57 -7.14 -21.12
CA PRO A 52 4.85 -6.62 -21.59
C PRO A 52 4.93 -5.08 -21.53
N ASN A 53 3.78 -4.40 -21.65
CA ASN A 53 3.67 -2.94 -21.67
C ASN A 53 2.99 -2.36 -20.42
N SER A 54 2.64 -3.20 -19.44
CA SER A 54 1.88 -2.80 -18.25
C SER A 54 2.78 -2.66 -17.03
N GLN A 55 3.98 -2.10 -17.22
CA GLN A 55 4.83 -1.78 -16.09
C GLN A 55 4.12 -0.75 -15.19
N PRO A 56 4.18 -0.92 -13.86
CA PRO A 56 3.53 0.02 -12.97
C PRO A 56 4.10 1.43 -13.19
N LEU A 57 3.19 2.40 -13.35
CA LEU A 57 3.47 3.84 -13.56
C LEU A 57 4.43 4.44 -12.52
N VAL A 58 4.61 3.75 -11.41
CA VAL A 58 5.61 4.03 -10.38
C VAL A 58 6.97 4.40 -10.97
N ASN A 59 7.48 3.65 -11.97
CA ASN A 59 8.80 3.89 -12.56
C ASN A 59 8.91 5.18 -13.39
N SER A 60 7.79 5.83 -13.73
CA SER A 60 7.81 7.10 -14.49
C SER A 60 8.11 8.32 -13.61
N ARG A 61 8.31 8.14 -12.30
CA ARG A 61 8.58 9.21 -11.34
C ARG A 61 10.06 9.25 -10.95
N PRO A 62 10.87 10.13 -11.58
CA PRO A 62 12.31 10.18 -11.31
C PRO A 62 12.65 10.71 -9.90
N ASN A 63 11.71 11.43 -9.25
CA ASN A 63 11.99 12.15 -8.00
C ASN A 63 11.84 11.31 -6.72
N VAL A 64 11.51 10.02 -6.84
CA VAL A 64 11.34 9.08 -5.71
C VAL A 64 12.29 7.90 -5.89
N ASN A 65 13.06 7.55 -4.86
CA ASN A 65 13.89 6.35 -4.88
C ASN A 65 13.05 5.09 -4.59
N TRP A 66 12.43 4.54 -5.63
CA TRP A 66 11.53 3.39 -5.51
C TRP A 66 12.16 2.16 -4.86
N LYS A 67 13.45 1.88 -5.13
CA LYS A 67 14.16 0.77 -4.48
C LYS A 67 14.14 0.91 -2.96
N LYS A 68 14.34 2.13 -2.44
CA LYS A 68 14.24 2.41 -1.00
C LYS A 68 12.80 2.38 -0.52
N SER A 69 11.88 3.03 -1.23
CA SER A 69 10.45 3.05 -0.90
C SER A 69 9.88 1.65 -0.72
N TRP A 70 10.16 0.74 -1.67
CA TRP A 70 9.71 -0.65 -1.60
C TRP A 70 10.36 -1.44 -0.47
N LYS A 71 11.66 -1.24 -0.23
CA LYS A 71 12.35 -1.86 0.92
C LYS A 71 11.73 -1.40 2.24
N ASN A 72 11.45 -0.10 2.36
CA ASN A 72 10.90 0.52 3.55
C ASN A 72 9.45 0.10 3.80
N LEU A 73 8.61 0.03 2.76
CA LEU A 73 7.23 -0.47 2.85
C LEU A 73 7.16 -1.91 3.36
N ASN A 74 8.13 -2.75 2.96
CA ASN A 74 8.25 -4.14 3.39
C ASN A 74 8.89 -4.30 4.78
N PHE A 75 9.04 -3.22 5.55
CA PHE A 75 9.46 -3.33 6.93
C PHE A 75 8.46 -4.18 7.72
N LYS A 76 8.97 -5.22 8.40
CA LYS A 76 8.15 -6.28 8.98
C LYS A 76 7.16 -5.83 10.06
N TYR A 77 7.39 -4.67 10.67
CA TYR A 77 6.52 -4.10 11.71
C TYR A 77 5.45 -3.15 11.17
N VAL A 78 5.41 -2.92 9.86
CA VAL A 78 4.29 -2.22 9.22
C VAL A 78 3.08 -3.15 9.19
N ASN A 79 1.94 -2.66 9.69
CA ASN A 79 0.67 -3.39 9.65
C ASN A 79 0.31 -3.78 8.21
N ILE A 80 -0.16 -5.01 8.00
CA ILE A 80 -0.44 -5.56 6.66
C ILE A 80 -1.52 -4.77 5.91
N TYR A 81 -2.57 -4.31 6.59
CA TYR A 81 -3.65 -3.53 5.97
C TYR A 81 -3.16 -2.15 5.56
N VAL A 82 -2.34 -1.51 6.41
CA VAL A 82 -1.71 -0.23 6.09
C VAL A 82 -0.69 -0.39 4.96
N ARG A 83 0.04 -1.50 4.91
CA ARG A 83 0.95 -1.82 3.80
C ARG A 83 0.21 -1.86 2.47
N ASP A 84 -0.96 -2.51 2.43
CA ASP A 84 -1.82 -2.55 1.23
C ASP A 84 -2.31 -1.14 0.83
N ILE A 85 -2.68 -0.29 1.79
CA ILE A 85 -3.07 1.11 1.52
C ILE A 85 -1.90 1.90 0.91
N VAL A 86 -0.71 1.81 1.48
CA VAL A 86 0.48 2.50 0.98
C VAL A 86 0.91 1.95 -0.38
N PHE A 87 0.80 0.64 -0.60
CA PHE A 87 1.00 0.02 -1.91
C PHE A 87 0.05 0.63 -2.96
N LYS A 88 -1.25 0.69 -2.65
CA LYS A 88 -2.25 1.33 -3.52
C LYS A 88 -1.96 2.82 -3.76
N PHE A 89 -1.44 3.51 -2.75
CA PHE A 89 -1.00 4.90 -2.88
C PHE A 89 0.19 5.05 -3.84
N PHE A 90 1.21 4.19 -3.73
CA PHE A 90 2.40 4.20 -4.61
C PHE A 90 1.99 4.00 -6.07
N HIS A 91 1.07 3.07 -6.31
CA HIS A 91 0.54 2.75 -7.64
C HIS A 91 -0.56 3.69 -8.15
N GLU A 92 -0.97 4.70 -7.37
CA GLU A 92 -2.09 5.61 -7.71
C GLU A 92 -3.44 4.93 -7.95
N ILE A 93 -3.63 3.74 -7.41
CA ILE A 93 -4.87 2.95 -7.53
C ILE A 93 -5.75 3.06 -6.28
N ILE A 94 -5.33 3.89 -5.32
CA ILE A 94 -6.10 4.14 -4.11
C ILE A 94 -7.47 4.74 -4.46
N THR A 95 -8.53 4.26 -3.80
CA THR A 95 -9.93 4.61 -4.11
C THR A 95 -10.31 5.98 -3.56
N THR A 96 -9.90 7.04 -4.24
CA THR A 96 -10.35 8.42 -3.97
C THR A 96 -11.70 8.71 -4.60
N ARG A 97 -12.40 9.75 -4.13
CA ARG A 97 -13.67 10.18 -4.75
C ARG A 97 -13.48 10.61 -6.21
N SER A 98 -12.37 11.28 -6.55
CA SER A 98 -12.04 11.54 -7.97
C SER A 98 -12.00 10.28 -8.83
N ARG A 99 -11.37 9.20 -8.34
CA ARG A 99 -11.30 7.92 -9.05
C ARG A 99 -12.65 7.25 -9.13
N LEU A 100 -13.43 7.25 -8.04
CA LEU A 100 -14.77 6.68 -8.01
C LEU A 100 -15.74 7.39 -8.95
N PHE A 101 -15.61 8.72 -9.07
CA PHE A 101 -16.38 9.52 -10.02
C PHE A 101 -16.00 9.18 -11.48
N GLN A 102 -14.70 9.06 -11.78
CA GLN A 102 -14.22 8.66 -13.11
C GLN A 102 -14.81 7.32 -13.57
N ILE A 103 -14.97 6.36 -12.65
CA ILE A 103 -15.59 5.05 -12.94
C ILE A 103 -17.11 5.03 -12.73
N LYS A 104 -17.76 6.21 -12.61
CA LYS A 104 -19.21 6.38 -12.46
C LYS A 104 -19.81 5.61 -11.28
N LYS A 105 -19.07 5.49 -10.18
CA LYS A 105 -19.55 4.85 -8.92
C LYS A 105 -20.15 5.83 -7.93
N ILE A 106 -19.89 7.12 -8.08
CA ILE A 106 -20.46 8.20 -7.27
C ILE A 106 -20.77 9.40 -8.16
N GLU A 107 -21.66 10.28 -7.69
CA GLU A 107 -22.15 11.47 -8.41
C GLU A 107 -21.16 12.65 -8.43
N SER A 108 -20.23 12.72 -7.47
CA SER A 108 -19.36 13.90 -7.30
C SER A 108 -17.93 13.52 -6.87
N PRO A 109 -16.89 14.12 -7.49
CA PRO A 109 -15.48 13.88 -7.15
C PRO A 109 -14.98 14.70 -5.96
N LEU A 110 -15.81 15.57 -5.39
CA LEU A 110 -15.42 16.52 -4.33
C LEU A 110 -15.18 15.81 -3.00
N CYS A 111 -14.25 16.30 -2.20
CA CYS A 111 -13.98 15.79 -0.86
C CYS A 111 -15.17 16.09 0.06
N LEU A 112 -15.44 15.17 1.00
CA LEU A 112 -16.54 15.30 1.96
C LEU A 112 -16.29 16.37 3.04
N ILE A 113 -15.06 16.87 3.15
CA ILE A 113 -14.63 17.80 4.21
C ILE A 113 -14.45 19.22 3.67
N CYS A 114 -13.93 19.35 2.45
CA CYS A 114 -13.81 20.62 1.76
C CYS A 114 -14.18 20.40 0.30
N ASP A 115 -14.99 21.30 -0.28
CA ASP A 115 -15.59 21.17 -1.62
C ASP A 115 -14.58 21.22 -2.79
N SER A 116 -13.33 20.86 -2.55
CA SER A 116 -12.29 20.64 -3.56
C SER A 116 -12.30 19.20 -4.05
N MET A 117 -11.81 18.96 -5.26
CA MET A 117 -11.67 17.62 -5.81
C MET A 117 -10.78 16.73 -4.93
N GLU A 118 -11.28 15.57 -4.52
CA GLU A 118 -10.51 14.66 -3.66
C GLU A 118 -9.53 13.83 -4.50
N THR A 119 -8.29 14.28 -4.60
CA THR A 119 -7.17 13.49 -5.12
C THR A 119 -6.45 12.75 -4.01
N ARG A 120 -5.50 11.86 -4.34
CA ARG A 120 -4.71 11.15 -3.33
C ARG A 120 -3.84 12.11 -2.50
N ILE A 121 -3.28 13.16 -3.12
CA ILE A 121 -2.47 14.16 -2.42
C ILE A 121 -3.37 15.05 -1.57
N HIS A 122 -4.54 15.43 -2.10
CA HIS A 122 -5.53 16.16 -1.35
C HIS A 122 -5.93 15.43 -0.06
N MET A 123 -6.28 14.15 -0.17
CA MET A 123 -6.72 13.33 0.95
C MET A 123 -5.66 13.21 2.07
N PHE A 124 -4.36 13.18 1.72
CA PHE A 124 -3.29 12.99 2.71
C PHE A 124 -2.49 14.23 3.08
N VAL A 125 -2.67 15.38 2.40
CA VAL A 125 -1.83 16.57 2.62
C VAL A 125 -2.61 17.87 2.53
N GLU A 126 -3.40 18.06 1.46
CA GLU A 126 -3.90 19.41 1.10
C GLU A 126 -5.30 19.70 1.62
N CYS A 127 -6.09 18.67 1.95
CA CYS A 127 -7.41 18.85 2.54
C CYS A 127 -7.31 19.75 3.78
N ARG A 128 -8.19 20.75 3.89
CA ARG A 128 -8.11 21.83 4.88
C ARG A 128 -7.86 21.31 6.30
N LYS A 129 -8.52 20.23 6.69
CA LYS A 129 -8.40 19.61 8.02
C LYS A 129 -7.16 18.72 8.14
N VAL A 130 -6.85 17.95 7.09
CA VAL A 130 -5.67 17.07 7.05
C VAL A 130 -4.38 17.88 7.06
N LYS A 131 -4.36 19.05 6.43
CA LYS A 131 -3.18 19.93 6.36
C LYS A 131 -2.63 20.29 7.74
N TYR A 132 -3.50 20.57 8.71
CA TYR A 132 -3.10 20.87 10.08
C TYR A 132 -2.47 19.64 10.76
N VAL A 133 -3.13 18.48 10.65
CA VAL A 133 -2.64 17.21 11.20
C VAL A 133 -1.31 16.82 10.56
N PHE A 134 -1.19 17.00 9.25
CA PHE A 134 0.03 16.71 8.50
C PHE A 134 1.19 17.59 8.93
N GLN A 135 0.95 18.88 9.19
CA GLN A 135 1.98 19.77 9.70
C GLN A 135 2.44 19.36 11.10
N TYR A 136 1.52 19.09 12.03
CA TYR A 136 1.84 18.54 13.34
C TYR A 136 2.63 17.23 13.24
N PHE A 137 2.21 16.33 12.36
CA PHE A 137 2.91 15.08 12.08
C PHE A 137 4.34 15.32 11.57
N LYS A 138 4.55 16.26 10.63
CA LYS A 138 5.88 16.61 10.12
C LYS A 138 6.80 17.10 11.24
N ASP A 139 6.29 17.95 12.11
CA ASP A 139 7.06 18.50 13.23
C ASP A 139 7.46 17.38 14.21
N MET A 140 6.52 16.47 14.51
CA MET A 140 6.79 15.29 15.32
C MET A 140 7.77 14.32 14.66
N LEU A 141 7.66 14.09 13.35
CA LEU A 141 8.56 13.24 12.56
C LEU A 141 9.99 13.78 12.63
N ASN A 142 10.17 15.09 12.40
CA ASN A 142 11.48 15.72 12.43
C ASN A 142 12.09 15.70 13.84
N LYS A 143 11.28 15.96 14.88
CA LYS A 143 11.70 15.90 16.29
C LYS A 143 12.14 14.49 16.71
N ILE A 144 11.32 13.48 16.43
CA ILE A 144 11.54 12.10 16.90
C ILE A 144 12.60 11.37 16.06
N CYS A 145 12.64 11.60 14.76
CA CYS A 145 13.61 10.93 13.88
C CYS A 145 14.96 11.68 13.83
N LYS A 146 15.01 12.94 14.27
CA LYS A 146 16.16 13.84 14.06
C LYS A 146 16.58 13.88 12.59
N MET A 147 15.59 13.98 11.71
CA MET A 147 15.76 14.08 10.26
C MET A 147 15.15 15.41 9.81
N GLN A 148 15.75 16.06 8.81
CA GLN A 148 15.17 17.25 8.18
C GLN A 148 14.41 16.84 6.93
N ILE A 149 13.18 16.35 7.11
CA ILE A 149 12.35 15.92 5.99
C ILE A 149 11.28 16.97 5.73
N THR A 150 11.41 17.69 4.62
CA THR A 150 10.50 18.80 4.26
C THR A 150 9.53 18.42 3.16
N ASP A 151 9.95 17.56 2.24
CA ASP A 151 9.22 17.14 1.04
C ASP A 151 8.11 16.13 1.37
N SER A 152 6.86 16.59 1.31
CA SER A 152 5.66 15.79 1.54
C SER A 152 5.58 14.56 0.63
N ASN A 153 6.04 14.68 -0.62
CA ASN A 153 6.01 13.59 -1.57
C ASN A 153 6.99 12.50 -1.16
N LYS A 154 8.20 12.85 -0.72
CA LYS A 154 9.18 11.86 -0.20
C LYS A 154 8.70 11.21 1.10
N ILE A 155 8.04 11.98 1.97
CA ILE A 155 7.43 11.47 3.20
C ILE A 155 6.42 10.38 2.85
N LEU A 156 5.41 10.69 2.04
CA LEU A 156 4.34 9.76 1.70
C LEU A 156 4.83 8.55 0.89
N HIS A 157 5.93 8.67 0.16
CA HIS A 157 6.56 7.57 -0.57
C HIS A 157 7.64 6.81 0.22
N LEU A 158 7.80 7.08 1.52
CA LEU A 158 8.77 6.42 2.38
C LEU A 158 10.23 6.52 1.86
N ASP A 159 10.56 7.58 1.13
CA ASP A 159 11.89 7.81 0.58
C ASP A 159 12.76 8.59 1.58
N PHE A 160 13.29 7.85 2.56
CA PHE A 160 14.08 8.40 3.65
C PHE A 160 15.58 8.15 3.49
N LYS A 161 16.37 9.14 3.92
CA LYS A 161 17.83 9.04 4.08
C LYS A 161 18.18 9.22 5.56
N GLY A 162 18.88 8.27 6.15
CA GLY A 162 19.29 8.31 7.56
C GLY A 162 19.85 6.98 8.00
N ASN A 163 20.19 6.88 9.29
CA ASN A 163 20.59 5.60 9.85
C ASN A 163 19.38 4.63 9.95
N LYS A 164 19.65 3.34 10.13
CA LYS A 164 18.62 2.30 10.13
C LYS A 164 17.51 2.56 11.15
N ARG A 165 17.84 3.03 12.36
CA ARG A 165 16.87 3.30 13.42
C ARG A 165 15.96 4.48 13.07
N GLN A 166 16.54 5.56 12.56
CA GLN A 166 15.80 6.74 12.08
C GLN A 166 14.82 6.37 10.97
N VAL A 167 15.29 5.62 9.97
CA VAL A 167 14.45 5.19 8.84
C VAL A 167 13.32 4.28 9.33
N ASN A 168 13.60 3.30 10.18
CA ASN A 168 12.56 2.42 10.73
C ASN A 168 11.50 3.20 11.52
N THR A 169 11.93 4.14 12.38
CA THR A 169 11.01 5.03 13.12
C THR A 169 10.16 5.83 12.14
N ALA A 170 10.77 6.49 11.16
CA ALA A 170 10.05 7.29 10.17
C ALA A 170 9.01 6.45 9.42
N VAL A 171 9.37 5.24 8.97
CA VAL A 171 8.46 4.32 8.29
C VAL A 171 7.24 3.99 9.15
N ILE A 172 7.44 3.66 10.42
CA ILE A 172 6.32 3.39 11.34
C ILE A 172 5.46 4.63 11.52
N MET A 173 6.05 5.80 11.80
CA MET A 173 5.29 7.02 12.01
C MET A 173 4.45 7.41 10.78
N VAL A 174 5.03 7.31 9.58
CA VAL A 174 4.36 7.66 8.32
C VAL A 174 3.26 6.67 7.98
N THR A 175 3.51 5.37 8.14
CA THR A 175 2.50 4.34 7.87
C THR A 175 1.34 4.45 8.86
N THR A 176 1.61 4.71 10.14
CA THR A 176 0.57 5.04 11.12
C THR A 176 -0.23 6.27 10.70
N TYR A 177 0.43 7.35 10.27
CA TYR A 177 -0.25 8.55 9.75
C TYR A 177 -1.20 8.23 8.58
N ILE A 178 -0.70 7.53 7.57
CA ILE A 178 -1.49 7.13 6.39
C ILE A 178 -2.68 6.28 6.81
N GLY A 179 -2.48 5.33 7.73
CA GLY A 179 -3.54 4.51 8.29
C GLY A 179 -4.61 5.36 8.99
N CYS A 180 -4.22 6.28 9.87
CA CYS A 180 -5.14 7.18 10.56
C CYS A 180 -6.02 7.94 9.57
N ILE A 181 -5.40 8.66 8.62
CA ILE A 181 -6.15 9.42 7.61
C ILE A 181 -7.10 8.52 6.82
N TRP A 182 -6.63 7.35 6.40
CA TRP A 182 -7.42 6.43 5.60
C TRP A 182 -8.64 5.90 6.35
N TYR A 183 -8.49 5.47 7.61
CA TYR A 183 -9.58 4.86 8.35
C TYR A 183 -10.64 5.86 8.80
N SER A 184 -10.28 7.13 8.99
CA SER A 184 -11.28 8.15 9.38
C SER A 184 -11.93 8.86 8.19
N ARG A 185 -11.50 8.62 6.95
CA ARG A 185 -12.03 9.33 5.76
C ARG A 185 -13.54 9.15 5.53
N SER A 186 -14.10 8.03 6.00
CA SER A 186 -15.53 7.72 5.90
C SER A 186 -16.36 8.45 6.96
N SER A 187 -15.70 8.99 8.00
CA SER A 187 -16.35 9.79 9.02
C SER A 187 -16.31 11.26 8.59
N ILE A 188 -17.45 11.94 8.71
CA ILE A 188 -17.51 13.40 8.58
C ILE A 188 -16.71 14.07 9.71
N LYS A 189 -16.45 13.34 10.82
CA LYS A 189 -15.65 13.85 11.93
C LYS A 189 -14.20 14.04 11.48
N CYS A 190 -13.70 15.24 11.72
CA CYS A 190 -12.32 15.60 11.42
C CYS A 190 -11.37 14.76 12.28
N ILE A 191 -10.28 14.26 11.69
CA ILE A 191 -9.14 13.78 12.48
C ILE A 191 -8.46 14.99 13.10
N GLU A 192 -8.16 14.87 14.39
CA GLU A 192 -7.37 15.85 15.11
C GLU A 192 -5.93 15.34 15.33
N ALA A 193 -5.02 16.26 15.65
CA ALA A 193 -3.64 15.91 15.98
C ALA A 193 -3.56 14.93 17.17
N GLN A 194 -4.50 15.04 18.11
CA GLN A 194 -4.60 14.17 19.27
C GLN A 194 -4.95 12.72 18.91
N ASP A 195 -5.81 12.52 17.90
CA ASP A 195 -6.14 11.17 17.39
C ASP A 195 -4.90 10.52 16.81
N PHE A 196 -4.12 11.27 16.02
CA PHE A 196 -2.88 10.79 15.44
C PHE A 196 -1.86 10.42 16.53
N LYS A 197 -1.65 11.31 17.51
CA LYS A 197 -0.77 11.05 18.67
C LYS A 197 -1.17 9.76 19.40
N THR A 198 -2.46 9.59 19.66
CA THR A 198 -3.00 8.39 20.32
C THR A 198 -2.68 7.12 19.53
N ASN A 199 -2.80 7.15 18.20
CA ASN A 199 -2.46 6.01 17.35
C ASN A 199 -0.95 5.71 17.35
N ILE A 200 -0.10 6.73 17.41
CA ILE A 200 1.35 6.55 17.52
C ILE A 200 1.72 5.90 18.86
N ILE A 201 1.10 6.32 19.97
CA ILE A 201 1.31 5.71 21.29
C ILE A 201 0.87 4.25 21.27
N LYS A 202 -0.32 3.95 20.73
CA LYS A 202 -0.81 2.57 20.58
C LYS A 202 0.16 1.70 19.76
N GLN A 203 0.65 2.22 18.64
CA GLN A 203 1.61 1.52 17.81
C GLN A 203 2.94 1.31 18.55
N ASN A 204 3.42 2.32 19.29
CA ASN A 204 4.63 2.22 20.10
C ASN A 204 4.50 1.16 21.19
N HIS A 205 3.38 1.15 21.93
CA HIS A 205 3.07 0.16 22.94
C HIS A 205 3.05 -1.26 22.36
N MET A 206 2.39 -1.46 21.20
CA MET A 206 2.41 -2.75 20.50
C MET A 206 3.83 -3.20 20.14
N LEU A 207 4.69 -2.27 19.70
CA LEU A 207 6.09 -2.59 19.38
C LEU A 207 6.90 -2.95 20.62
N HIS A 208 6.66 -2.28 21.76
CA HIS A 208 7.26 -2.65 23.05
C HIS A 208 6.87 -4.07 23.46
N LEU A 209 5.61 -4.47 23.29
CA LEU A 209 5.16 -5.83 23.58
C LEU A 209 5.85 -6.88 22.69
N ILE A 210 6.01 -6.59 21.40
CA ILE A 210 6.60 -7.53 20.43
C ILE A 210 8.12 -7.63 20.60
N LEU A 211 8.81 -6.50 20.83
CA LEU A 211 10.27 -6.42 20.83
C LEU A 211 10.91 -6.47 22.21
N LYS A 212 10.13 -6.15 23.26
CA LYS A 212 10.62 -6.00 24.64
C LYS A 212 11.86 -5.08 24.64
N ASP A 213 12.90 -5.47 25.36
CA ASP A 213 14.15 -4.71 25.50
C ASP A 213 14.91 -4.50 24.18
N ASN A 214 14.58 -5.25 23.13
CA ASN A 214 15.24 -5.10 21.84
C ASN A 214 14.72 -3.89 21.03
N ILE A 215 13.66 -3.20 21.46
CA ILE A 215 13.06 -2.09 20.70
C ILE A 215 14.08 -0.98 20.35
N ILE A 216 14.99 -0.65 21.27
CA ILE A 216 16.02 0.40 21.11
C ILE A 216 17.04 0.03 20.00
N LYS A 217 17.17 -1.25 19.66
CA LYS A 217 18.01 -1.71 18.54
C LYS A 217 17.39 -1.37 17.18
N TYR A 218 16.08 -1.20 17.12
CA TYR A 218 15.34 -1.00 15.86
C TYR A 218 14.85 0.42 15.65
N PHE A 219 14.60 1.18 16.72
CA PHE A 219 13.97 2.50 16.69
C PHE A 219 14.81 3.56 17.42
N THR A 220 14.53 4.82 17.14
CA THR A 220 15.14 5.96 17.85
C THR A 220 14.73 5.97 19.33
N GLU A 221 15.60 6.47 20.19
CA GLU A 221 15.34 6.54 21.63
C GLU A 221 14.14 7.44 21.94
N GLU A 222 14.00 8.55 21.20
CA GLU A 222 12.86 9.45 21.30
C GLU A 222 11.55 8.72 21.02
N PHE A 223 11.52 7.85 20.00
CA PHE A 223 10.33 7.07 19.69
C PHE A 223 10.01 6.07 20.81
N CYS A 224 11.02 5.37 21.33
CA CYS A 224 10.84 4.42 22.42
C CYS A 224 10.31 5.08 23.71
N LYS A 225 10.52 6.39 23.89
CA LYS A 225 10.07 7.19 25.03
C LYS A 225 8.74 7.92 24.78
N VAL A 226 8.09 7.74 23.63
CA VAL A 226 6.79 8.37 23.37
C VAL A 226 5.76 7.85 24.36
N THR A 227 5.23 8.73 25.20
CA THR A 227 4.18 8.44 26.18
C THR A 227 2.99 9.38 26.01
N GLU A 228 1.93 9.17 26.80
CA GLU A 228 0.71 9.98 26.79
C GLU A 228 0.96 11.47 27.09
N ASN A 229 2.07 11.81 27.77
CA ASN A 229 2.38 13.17 28.24
C ASN A 229 3.14 14.07 27.24
N MET A 230 3.40 13.62 26.00
CA MET A 230 4.12 14.40 24.97
C MET A 230 3.27 15.43 24.22
#